data_AF-A0A2D8B934-F1
#
_entry.id   AF-A0A2D8B934-F1
#
_cell.length_a   1.000
_cell.length_b   1.000
_cell.length_c   1.000
_cell.angle_alpha   90.00
_cell.angle_beta   90.00
_cell.angle_gamma   90.00
#
_symmetry.space_group_name_H-M   'P 1'
#
loop_
_entity.id
_entity.type
_entity.pdbx_description
1 polymer ?
#
loop_
_entity_poly.entity_id
_entity_poly.type
_entity_poly.pdbx_seq_one_letter_code
_entity_poly.pdbx_strand_id
1 'polypeptide(L)' 'ITTPTLLIQAEDDPFVFRHSVPEPGELSATTTLELHPNGGHVGFVEGTPRRPRYYLERRIPQWLGA' A
#
# COMPACT_ATOMS: atom_id res chain seq x y z
N ILE A 1 -8.90 1.61 16.66
CA ILE A 1 -8.17 2.73 16.03
C ILE A 1 -9.21 3.70 15.49
N THR A 2 -9.15 4.98 15.86
CA THR A 2 -10.09 6.03 15.38
C THR A 2 -9.40 7.09 14.54
N THR A 3 -8.08 7.06 14.46
CA THR A 3 -7.30 7.94 13.59
C THR A 3 -7.41 7.47 12.14
N PRO A 4 -7.70 8.36 11.18
CA PRO A 4 -7.61 8.03 9.76
C PRO A 4 -6.25 7.40 9.44
N THR A 5 -6.25 6.21 8.87
CA THR A 5 -5.03 5.43 8.63
C THR A 5 -5.06 4.89 7.21
N LEU A 6 -3.99 5.14 6.45
CA LEU A 6 -3.76 4.50 5.16
C LEU A 6 -2.76 3.35 5.34
N LEU A 7 -3.19 2.14 5.01
CA LEU A 7 -2.36 0.95 4.97
C LEU A 7 -2.08 0.60 3.51
N ILE A 8 -0.81 0.64 3.10
CA ILE A 8 -0.38 0.26 1.74
C ILE A 8 0.46 -1.01 1.87
N GLN A 9 0.09 -2.05 1.13
CA GLN A 9 0.78 -3.33 1.17
C GLN A 9 0.91 -3.93 -0.23
N ALA A 10 1.93 -4.76 -0.45
CA ALA A 10 2.09 -5.54 -1.66
C ALA A 10 1.82 -7.03 -1.38
N GLU A 11 1.16 -7.72 -2.30
CA GLU A 11 0.91 -9.16 -2.19
C GLU A 11 2.18 -10.00 -2.40
N ASP A 12 3.16 -9.46 -3.11
CA ASP A 12 4.47 -10.07 -3.37
C ASP A 12 5.55 -9.70 -2.34
N ASP A 13 5.14 -9.16 -1.18
CA ASP A 13 6.05 -8.88 -0.07
C ASP A 13 6.63 -10.21 0.49
N PRO A 14 7.97 -10.37 0.53
CA PRO A 14 8.58 -11.62 0.99
C PRO A 14 8.47 -11.84 2.50
N PHE A 15 8.04 -10.83 3.27
CA PHE A 15 7.91 -10.87 4.72
C PHE A 15 6.45 -10.88 5.18
N VAL A 16 5.54 -10.28 4.42
CA VAL A 16 4.11 -10.28 4.73
C VAL A 16 3.35 -11.12 3.71
N PHE A 17 2.97 -12.32 4.12
CA PHE A 17 2.25 -13.24 3.24
C PHE A 17 0.80 -12.78 3.02
N ARG A 18 0.23 -13.13 1.86
CA ARG A 18 -1.14 -12.78 1.47
C ARG A 18 -2.21 -13.15 2.52
N HIS A 19 -2.03 -14.30 3.18
CA HIS A 19 -2.96 -14.76 4.23
C HIS A 19 -2.84 -13.99 5.55
N SER A 20 -1.81 -13.15 5.69
CA SER A 20 -1.63 -12.22 6.79
C SER A 20 -2.17 -10.82 6.47
N VAL A 21 -2.62 -10.57 5.24
CA VAL A 21 -3.31 -9.33 4.89
C VAL A 21 -4.69 -9.38 5.57
N PRO A 22 -5.08 -8.36 6.35
CA PRO A 22 -6.37 -8.34 7.01
C PRO A 22 -7.51 -8.26 6.00
N GLU A 23 -8.59 -8.98 6.30
CA GLU A 23 -9.84 -8.84 5.56
C GLU A 23 -10.50 -7.48 5.86
N PRO A 24 -11.35 -6.94 4.96
CA PRO A 24 -12.00 -5.65 5.19
C PRO A 24 -12.79 -5.55 6.50
N GLY A 25 -13.31 -6.68 7.02
CA GLY A 25 -14.03 -6.72 8.30
C GLY A 25 -13.13 -6.70 9.55
N GLU A 26 -11.83 -6.94 9.39
CA GLU A 26 -10.83 -6.89 10.47
C GLU A 26 -10.22 -5.49 10.61
N LEU A 27 -10.42 -4.63 9.62
CA LEU A 27 -9.97 -3.26 9.61
C LEU A 27 -10.95 -2.33 10.33
N SER A 28 -10.41 -1.29 10.97
CA SER A 28 -11.25 -0.20 11.48
C SER A 28 -11.95 0.51 10.32
N ALA A 29 -13.16 1.03 10.55
CA ALA A 29 -13.87 1.88 9.59
C ALA A 29 -13.06 3.14 9.18
N THR A 30 -12.06 3.54 9.98
CA THR A 30 -11.17 4.66 9.68
C THR A 30 -9.88 4.24 8.97
N THR A 31 -9.72 2.96 8.65
CA THR A 31 -8.55 2.41 7.95
C THR A 31 -8.89 2.15 6.49
N THR A 32 -8.11 2.74 5.59
CA THR A 32 -8.14 2.42 4.16
C THR A 32 -6.99 1.48 3.85
N LEU A 33 -7.30 0.31 3.26
CA LEU A 33 -6.29 -0.65 2.79
C LEU A 33 -6.14 -0.54 1.28
N GLU A 34 -4.92 -0.32 0.81
CA GLU A 34 -4.51 -0.39 -0.59
C GLU A 34 -3.56 -1.57 -0.78
N LEU A 35 -4.06 -2.62 -1.40
CA LEU A 35 -3.31 -3.83 -1.70
C LEU A 35 -2.86 -3.82 -3.16
N HIS A 36 -1.55 -3.87 -3.38
CA HIS A 36 -0.94 -3.91 -4.71
C HIS A 36 -0.55 -5.35 -5.07
N PRO A 37 -0.84 -5.83 -6.30
CA PRO A 37 -0.46 -7.18 -6.71
C PRO A 37 1.06 -7.35 -6.83
N ASN A 38 1.75 -6.26 -7.14
CA ASN A 38 3.19 -6.22 -7.33
C ASN A 38 3.73 -4.90 -6.80
N GLY A 39 4.88 -4.95 -6.15
CA GLY A 39 5.54 -3.73 -5.69
C GLY A 39 6.41 -3.88 -4.46
N GLY A 40 6.51 -5.08 -3.87
CA GLY A 40 7.15 -5.42 -2.59
C GLY A 40 8.46 -4.70 -2.24
N HIS A 41 9.55 -5.44 -2.00
CA HIS A 41 10.76 -4.89 -1.37
C HIS A 41 11.40 -3.70 -2.13
N VAL A 42 11.08 -3.52 -3.42
CA VAL A 42 11.65 -2.46 -4.27
C VAL A 42 10.94 -1.10 -4.14
N GLY A 43 9.91 -0.98 -3.30
CA GLY A 43 9.37 0.32 -2.90
C GLY A 43 8.22 0.85 -3.78
N PHE A 44 7.36 -0.05 -4.27
CA PHE A 44 6.19 0.29 -5.10
C PHE A 44 6.57 1.10 -6.34
N VAL A 45 7.52 0.57 -7.12
CA VAL A 45 7.93 1.15 -8.40
C VAL A 45 7.05 0.61 -9.51
N GLU A 46 6.40 1.51 -10.22
CA GLU A 46 5.53 1.24 -11.35
C GLU A 46 6.19 1.67 -12.67
N GLY A 47 5.56 1.35 -13.79
CA GLY A 47 6.00 1.83 -15.10
C GLY A 47 7.03 0.92 -15.75
N THR A 48 7.90 1.50 -16.58
CA THR A 48 8.90 0.73 -17.34
C THR A 48 10.29 0.96 -16.74
N PRO A 49 11.26 0.05 -16.91
CA PRO A 49 12.63 0.28 -16.42
C PRO A 49 13.27 1.57 -16.96
N ARG A 50 12.82 2.06 -18.13
CA ARG A 50 13.27 3.33 -18.72
C ARG A 50 12.54 4.56 -18.20
N ARG A 51 11.37 4.38 -17.60
CA ARG A 51 10.51 5.43 -17.02
C ARG A 51 9.84 4.88 -15.76
N PRO A 52 10.60 4.69 -14.67
CA PRO A 52 10.02 4.25 -13.41
C PRO A 52 9.12 5.36 -12.86
N ARG A 53 8.05 4.98 -12.17
CA ARG A 53 7.24 5.86 -11.33
C ARG A 53 7.30 5.35 -9.91
N TYR A 54 7.48 6.23 -8.95
CA TYR A 54 7.52 5.88 -7.54
C TYR A 54 6.13 6.13 -6.94
N TYR A 55 5.39 5.06 -6.67
CA TYR A 55 4.00 5.15 -6.21
C TYR A 55 3.91 5.89 -4.87
N LEU A 56 4.74 5.50 -3.90
CA LEU A 56 4.69 6.03 -2.52
C LEU A 56 4.94 7.54 -2.47
N GLU A 57 5.90 8.04 -3.25
CA GLU A 57 6.25 9.46 -3.30
C GLU A 57 5.08 10.33 -3.77
N ARG A 58 4.24 9.80 -4.66
CA ARG A 58 3.02 10.47 -5.12
C ARG A 58 1.87 10.26 -4.14
N ARG A 59 1.69 9.04 -3.63
CA ARG A 59 0.49 8.63 -2.89
C ARG A 59 0.44 9.18 -1.47
N ILE A 60 1.58 9.21 -0.76
CA ILE A 60 1.65 9.64 0.64
C ILE A 60 1.27 11.13 0.77
N PRO A 61 1.86 12.08 -0.01
CA PRO A 61 1.46 13.48 0.08
C PRO A 61 0.02 13.71 -0.34
N GLN A 62 -0.48 12.97 -1.33
CA GLN A 62 -1.88 13.05 -1.76
C GLN A 62 -2.84 12.62 -0.63
N TRP A 63 -2.47 11.63 0.18
CA TRP A 63 -3.29 11.21 1.32
C TRP A 63 -3.24 12.21 2.48
N LEU A 64 -2.05 12.72 2.80
CA LEU A 64 -1.85 13.67 3.91
C LEU A 64 -2.44 15.06 3.62
N GLY A 65 -2.55 15.44 2.35
CA GLY A 65 -3.11 16.71 1.91
C GLY A 65 -4.61 16.68 1.59
N ALA A 66 -5.27 15.52 1.70
CA ALA A 66 -6.71 15.35 1.52
C ALA A 66 -7.47 15.50 2.85
#